data_AF-A0A453CML7-F1
#
_entry.id   AF-A0A453CML7-F1
#
_cell.length_a   1.000
_cell.length_b   1.000
_cell.length_c   1.000
_cell.angle_alpha   90.00
_cell.angle_beta   90.00
_cell.angle_gamma   90.00
#
_symmetry.space_group_name_H-M   'P 1'
#
loop_
_entity.id
_entity.type
_entity.pdbx_description
1 polymer ?
#
loop_
_entity_poly.entity_id
_entity_poly.type
_entity_poly.pdbx_seq_one_letter_code
_entity_poly.pdbx_strand_id
1 'polypeptide(L)'
;LLQYFQLDPKKHDDLGIDHAKFCFEHYSSEETCLSTFQSPIDPSTILGGFPGSNFTEASAFVITYPVNNKVETTGQENAKAMAWERAYINLVKEEILPMVLAQNLTLSFSSESSIKDELNRESTADAITIVISYIVMFAYISFT
;
A
#
# COMPACT_ATOMS: atom_id res chain seq x y z
N LEU A 1 -3.22 -12.49 5.75
CA LEU A 1 -3.08 -13.95 5.86
C LEU A 1 -1.89 -14.36 6.74
N LEU A 2 -0.66 -14.00 6.38
CA LEU A 2 0.56 -14.42 7.10
C LEU A 2 0.59 -14.03 8.60
N GLN A 3 -0.15 -12.99 8.98
CA GLN A 3 -0.29 -12.60 10.38
C GLN A 3 -0.97 -13.65 11.25
N TYR A 4 -1.85 -14.50 10.71
CA TYR A 4 -2.42 -15.63 11.47
C TYR A 4 -1.36 -16.65 11.88
N PHE A 5 -0.25 -16.72 11.14
CA PHE A 5 0.90 -17.55 11.47
C PHE A 5 1.99 -16.77 12.22
N GLN A 6 1.67 -15.57 12.74
CA GLN A 6 2.59 -14.69 13.44
C GLN A 6 3.85 -14.35 12.61
N LEU A 7 3.72 -14.34 11.28
CA LEU A 7 4.81 -14.16 10.33
C LEU A 7 5.94 -15.21 10.45
N ASP A 8 5.65 -16.37 11.05
CA ASP A 8 6.60 -17.49 11.16
C ASP A 8 6.36 -18.52 10.03
N PRO A 9 7.35 -18.72 9.13
CA PRO A 9 7.24 -19.69 8.04
C PRO A 9 7.00 -21.12 8.55
N LYS A 10 7.59 -21.50 9.69
CA LYS A 10 7.47 -22.88 10.21
C LYS A 10 6.05 -23.19 10.64
N LYS A 11 5.39 -22.23 11.28
CA LYS A 11 3.98 -22.36 11.67
C LYS A 11 3.07 -22.51 10.46
N HIS A 12 3.39 -21.83 9.36
CA HIS A 12 2.64 -21.99 8.12
C HIS A 12 2.77 -23.41 7.57
N ASP A 13 3.98 -23.97 7.56
CA ASP A 13 4.24 -25.32 7.06
C ASP A 13 3.58 -26.41 7.93
N ASP A 14 3.54 -26.21 9.25
CA ASP A 14 2.98 -27.19 10.20
C ASP A 14 1.45 -27.18 10.26
N LEU A 15 0.83 -25.99 10.25
CA LEU A 15 -0.62 -25.81 10.44
C LEU A 15 -1.39 -25.74 9.11
N GLY A 16 -0.73 -25.31 8.04
CA GLY A 16 -1.28 -25.26 6.69
C GLY A 16 -2.53 -24.38 6.52
N ILE A 17 -3.31 -24.69 5.49
CA ILE A 17 -4.47 -23.91 5.05
C ILE A 17 -5.69 -24.11 5.98
N ASP A 18 -5.81 -25.25 6.63
CA ASP A 18 -6.96 -25.54 7.50
C ASP A 18 -6.98 -24.61 8.73
N HIS A 19 -5.81 -24.28 9.26
CA HIS A 19 -5.69 -23.26 10.31
C HIS A 19 -6.11 -21.87 9.81
N ALA A 20 -5.74 -21.49 8.59
CA ALA A 20 -6.18 -20.22 8.02
C ALA A 20 -7.70 -20.14 7.90
N LYS A 21 -8.36 -21.22 7.42
CA LYS A 21 -9.82 -21.30 7.35
C LYS A 21 -10.46 -21.18 8.72
N PHE A 22 -9.93 -21.91 9.71
CA PHE A 22 -10.38 -21.83 11.09
C PHE A 22 -10.27 -20.39 11.63
N CYS A 23 -9.15 -19.72 11.38
CA CYS A 23 -8.96 -18.33 11.81
C CYS A 23 -9.84 -17.33 11.06
N PHE A 24 -10.34 -17.63 9.86
CA PHE A 24 -11.33 -16.76 9.21
C PHE A 24 -12.67 -16.73 9.97
N GLU A 25 -13.05 -17.83 10.61
CA GLU A 25 -14.29 -17.93 11.38
C GLU A 25 -14.10 -17.52 12.86
N HIS A 26 -12.91 -17.72 13.40
CA HIS A 26 -12.59 -17.57 14.84
C HIS A 26 -11.56 -16.48 15.14
N TYR A 27 -11.40 -15.48 14.26
CA TYR A 27 -10.33 -14.48 14.31
C TYR A 27 -10.22 -13.68 15.63
N SER A 28 -11.30 -13.58 16.40
CA SER A 28 -11.35 -12.87 17.69
C SER A 28 -11.52 -13.77 18.91
N SER A 29 -11.90 -15.03 18.69
CA SER A 29 -12.23 -15.97 19.77
C SER A 29 -11.07 -16.91 20.12
N GLU A 30 -10.08 -17.06 19.24
CA GLU A 30 -8.97 -17.98 19.42
C GLU A 30 -7.62 -17.24 19.49
N GLU A 31 -6.83 -17.51 20.53
CA GLU A 31 -5.52 -16.86 20.74
C GLU A 31 -4.50 -17.25 19.67
N THR A 32 -4.58 -18.48 19.14
CA THR A 32 -3.68 -18.95 18.09
C THR A 32 -3.86 -18.19 16.77
N CYS A 33 -5.01 -17.54 16.57
CA CYS A 33 -5.33 -16.71 15.41
C CYS A 33 -4.96 -15.24 15.60
N LEU A 34 -4.37 -14.86 16.74
CA LEU A 34 -3.92 -13.50 16.94
C LEU A 34 -2.66 -13.22 16.11
N SER A 35 -2.56 -11.97 15.66
CA SER A 35 -1.36 -11.47 14.98
C SER A 35 -0.12 -11.51 15.88
N THR A 36 1.06 -11.26 15.29
CA THR A 36 2.31 -11.14 16.06
C THR A 36 2.28 -10.08 17.17
N PHE A 37 1.35 -9.12 17.08
CA PHE A 37 1.15 -8.06 18.07
C PHE A 37 -0.08 -8.33 18.95
N GLN A 38 -0.53 -9.59 19.01
CA GLN A 38 -1.61 -10.09 19.87
C GLN A 38 -2.98 -9.43 19.62
N SER A 39 -3.18 -8.81 18.46
CA SER A 39 -4.47 -8.26 18.07
C SER A 39 -5.22 -9.25 17.18
N PRO A 40 -6.55 -9.34 17.31
CA PRO A 40 -7.38 -10.00 16.32
C PRO A 40 -7.25 -9.27 14.98
N ILE A 41 -7.28 -10.04 13.89
CA ILE A 41 -7.23 -9.53 12.52
C ILE A 41 -8.54 -9.91 11.86
N ASP A 42 -9.35 -8.92 11.49
CA ASP A 42 -10.60 -9.19 10.79
C ASP A 42 -10.28 -9.67 9.36
N PRO A 43 -10.79 -10.85 8.91
CA PRO A 43 -10.56 -11.35 7.56
C PRO A 43 -10.96 -10.37 6.46
N SER A 44 -11.98 -9.53 6.69
CA SER A 44 -12.43 -8.51 5.74
C SER A 44 -11.41 -7.39 5.50
N THR A 45 -10.43 -7.22 6.40
CA THR A 45 -9.35 -6.23 6.27
C THR A 45 -8.14 -6.74 5.49
N ILE A 46 -8.02 -8.05 5.31
CA ILE A 46 -6.84 -8.71 4.71
C ILE A 46 -7.19 -9.53 3.45
N LEU A 47 -8.47 -9.75 3.18
CA LEU A 47 -8.98 -10.45 2.00
C LEU A 47 -9.96 -9.55 1.25
N GLY A 48 -10.06 -9.75 -0.05
CA GLY A 48 -10.98 -9.01 -0.92
C GLY A 48 -11.62 -9.88 -1.98
N GLY A 49 -12.76 -9.42 -2.50
CA GLY A 49 -13.47 -10.05 -3.62
C GLY A 49 -13.99 -11.45 -3.31
N PHE A 50 -14.64 -11.59 -2.16
CA PHE A 50 -15.35 -12.79 -1.72
C PHE A 50 -16.86 -12.52 -1.62
N PRO A 51 -17.74 -13.53 -1.82
CA PRO A 51 -19.18 -13.38 -1.66
C PRO A 51 -19.61 -13.52 -0.20
N GLY A 52 -20.29 -12.51 0.33
CA GLY A 52 -20.86 -12.56 1.69
C GLY A 52 -19.79 -12.74 2.76
N SER A 53 -19.83 -13.86 3.48
CA SER A 53 -18.86 -14.24 4.53
C SER A 53 -17.95 -15.41 4.12
N ASN A 54 -17.92 -15.79 2.83
CA ASN A 54 -17.10 -16.90 2.37
C ASN A 54 -15.68 -16.45 2.01
N PHE A 55 -14.84 -16.26 3.03
CA PHE A 55 -13.47 -15.81 2.89
C PHE A 55 -12.56 -16.78 2.10
N THR A 56 -12.95 -18.05 1.95
CA THR A 56 -12.18 -19.05 1.18
C THR A 56 -12.18 -18.77 -0.31
N GLU A 57 -13.21 -18.08 -0.82
CA GLU A 57 -13.35 -17.70 -2.23
C GLU A 57 -12.77 -16.31 -2.54
N ALA A 58 -11.96 -15.75 -1.64
CA ALA A 58 -11.33 -14.45 -1.87
C ALA A 58 -10.44 -14.46 -3.12
N SER A 59 -10.57 -13.40 -3.93
CA SER A 59 -9.81 -13.22 -5.17
C SER A 59 -8.63 -12.25 -5.03
N ALA A 60 -8.56 -11.51 -3.92
CA ALA A 60 -7.50 -10.56 -3.65
C ALA A 60 -7.00 -10.66 -2.20
N PHE A 61 -5.69 -10.44 -2.03
CA PHE A 61 -5.06 -10.28 -0.73
C PHE A 61 -4.73 -8.81 -0.49
N VAL A 62 -5.00 -8.33 0.72
CA VAL A 62 -4.73 -6.96 1.12
C VAL A 62 -3.66 -6.95 2.21
N ILE A 63 -2.62 -6.14 2.01
CA ILE A 63 -1.55 -5.93 2.97
C ILE A 63 -1.54 -4.44 3.34
N THR A 64 -1.64 -4.15 4.62
CA THR A 64 -1.68 -2.78 5.13
C THR A 64 -0.57 -2.58 6.16
N TYR A 65 0.28 -1.59 5.92
CA TYR A 65 1.32 -1.16 6.85
C TYR A 65 0.91 0.18 7.47
N PRO A 66 0.34 0.19 8.69
CA PRO A 66 0.03 1.43 9.37
C PRO A 66 1.34 2.09 9.83
N VAL A 67 1.52 3.36 9.47
CA VAL A 67 2.65 4.19 9.90
C VAL A 67 2.12 5.32 10.77
N ASN A 68 2.84 5.67 11.83
CA ASN A 68 2.44 6.76 12.71
C ASN A 68 2.54 8.10 11.98
N ASN A 69 1.39 8.73 11.76
CA ASN A 69 1.30 10.10 11.24
C ASN A 69 1.20 11.08 12.42
N LYS A 70 2.12 12.03 12.51
CA LYS A 70 2.12 13.09 13.53
C LYS A 70 1.74 14.42 12.89
N VAL A 71 0.68 15.05 13.39
CA VAL A 71 0.27 16.38 12.90
C VAL A 71 1.37 17.39 13.25
N GLU A 72 2.06 17.91 12.23
CA GLU A 72 3.13 18.89 12.42
C GLU A 72 2.57 20.19 13.03
N THR A 73 3.03 20.53 14.24
CA THR A 73 2.77 21.84 14.85
C THR A 73 4.00 22.74 14.78
N THR A 74 5.23 22.20 14.76
CA THR A 74 6.48 23.00 14.77
C THR A 74 7.74 22.32 14.18
N GLY A 75 7.71 21.08 13.67
CA GLY A 75 8.92 20.38 13.21
C GLY A 75 8.70 19.28 12.19
N GLN A 76 9.80 18.77 11.61
CA GLN A 76 9.88 17.77 10.52
C GLN A 76 9.58 16.32 10.96
N GLU A 77 8.67 16.12 11.91
CA GLU A 77 8.47 14.80 12.54
C GLU A 77 7.97 13.73 11.56
N ASN A 78 7.25 14.15 10.52
CA ASN A 78 6.76 13.27 9.46
C ASN A 78 7.79 12.98 8.36
N ALA A 79 8.94 13.67 8.34
CA ALA A 79 9.95 13.47 7.29
C ALA A 79 10.47 12.03 7.24
N LYS A 80 10.56 11.36 8.39
CA LYS A 80 10.97 9.94 8.46
C LYS A 80 9.92 9.01 7.87
N ALA A 81 8.63 9.25 8.16
CA ALA A 81 7.53 8.48 7.59
C ALA A 81 7.47 8.66 6.08
N MET A 82 7.56 9.91 5.59
CA MET A 82 7.62 10.20 4.15
C MET A 82 8.84 9.55 3.46
N ALA A 83 10.01 9.55 4.10
CA ALA A 83 11.20 8.90 3.55
C ALA A 83 11.01 7.36 3.46
N TRP A 84 10.38 6.76 4.46
CA TRP A 84 10.04 5.33 4.45
C TRP A 84 9.03 5.00 3.35
N GLU A 85 7.99 5.81 3.18
CA GLU A 85 6.98 5.60 2.14
C GLU A 85 7.57 5.71 0.73
N ARG A 86 8.46 6.68 0.49
CA ARG A 86 9.17 6.79 -0.80
C ARG A 86 10.06 5.59 -1.07
N ALA A 87 10.78 5.10 -0.06
CA ALA A 87 11.57 3.88 -0.20
C ALA A 87 10.69 2.65 -0.49
N TYR A 88 9.53 2.56 0.16
CA TYR A 88 8.53 1.51 -0.10
C TYR A 88 8.02 1.56 -1.55
N ILE A 89 7.64 2.74 -2.06
CA ILE A 89 7.19 2.89 -3.46
C ILE A 89 8.27 2.42 -4.43
N ASN A 90 9.53 2.81 -4.20
CA ASN A 90 10.64 2.41 -5.06
C ASN A 90 10.86 0.90 -5.00
N LEU A 91 10.89 0.31 -3.81
CA LEU A 91 11.00 -1.14 -3.64
C LEU A 91 9.87 -1.89 -4.37
N VAL A 92 8.64 -1.40 -4.28
CA VAL A 92 7.50 -2.03 -4.95
C VAL A 92 7.65 -1.95 -6.47
N LYS A 93 8.06 -0.80 -7.01
CA LYS A 93 8.21 -0.59 -8.46
C LYS A 93 9.40 -1.36 -9.05
N GLU A 94 10.53 -1.39 -8.35
CA GLU A 94 11.80 -1.91 -8.88
C GLU A 94 11.95 -3.42 -8.66
N GLU A 95 11.51 -3.94 -7.51
CA GLU A 95 11.78 -5.33 -7.12
C GLU A 95 10.51 -6.19 -7.12
N ILE A 96 9.45 -5.71 -6.46
CA ILE A 96 8.25 -6.53 -6.22
C ILE A 96 7.40 -6.64 -7.48
N LEU A 97 7.20 -5.55 -8.22
CA LEU A 97 6.36 -5.54 -9.42
C LEU A 97 6.88 -6.52 -10.49
N PRO A 98 8.19 -6.55 -10.84
CA PRO A 98 8.71 -7.55 -11.77
C PRO A 98 8.53 -8.99 -11.28
N MET A 99 8.74 -9.24 -9.98
CA MET A 99 8.57 -10.57 -9.39
C MET A 99 7.12 -11.05 -9.46
N VAL A 100 6.17 -10.17 -9.19
CA VAL A 100 4.72 -10.45 -9.26
C VAL A 100 4.29 -10.71 -10.70
N LEU A 101 4.74 -9.87 -11.65
CA LEU A 101 4.46 -10.03 -13.07
C LEU A 101 5.02 -11.35 -13.61
N ALA A 102 6.21 -11.77 -13.15
CA ALA A 102 6.80 -13.06 -13.52
C ALA A 102 5.95 -14.26 -13.07
N GLN A 103 5.10 -14.09 -12.05
CA GLN A 103 4.17 -15.11 -11.56
C GLN A 103 2.75 -14.97 -12.13
N ASN A 104 2.53 -14.11 -13.14
CA ASN A 104 1.21 -13.77 -13.69
C ASN A 104 0.21 -13.24 -12.66
N LEU A 105 0.71 -12.57 -11.61
CA LEU A 105 -0.12 -11.91 -10.62
C LEU A 105 -0.23 -10.42 -10.93
N THR A 106 -1.30 -9.78 -10.47
CA THR A 106 -1.49 -8.33 -10.55
C THR A 106 -1.26 -7.71 -9.18
N LEU A 107 -0.44 -6.66 -9.14
CA LEU A 107 -0.16 -5.92 -7.92
C LEU A 107 -0.69 -4.49 -8.05
N SER A 108 -1.39 -4.03 -7.01
CA SER A 108 -1.78 -2.63 -6.85
C SER A 108 -1.34 -2.17 -5.47
N PHE A 109 -0.76 -0.98 -5.39
CA PHE A 109 -0.26 -0.41 -4.15
C PHE A 109 -0.60 1.07 -4.06
N SER A 110 -0.70 1.58 -2.83
CA SER A 110 -0.94 2.98 -2.54
C SER A 110 -0.22 3.37 -1.25
N SER A 111 0.13 4.65 -1.11
CA SER A 111 0.70 5.24 0.10
C SER A 111 0.19 6.68 0.27
N GLU A 112 0.19 7.20 1.49
CA GLU A 112 -0.36 8.54 1.78
C GLU A 112 0.42 9.64 1.04
N SER A 113 1.75 9.55 1.00
CA SER A 113 2.60 10.49 0.25
C SER A 113 2.49 10.37 -1.27
N SER A 114 2.15 9.19 -1.82
CA SER A 114 2.11 9.01 -3.29
C SER A 114 1.12 9.94 -3.99
N ILE A 115 -0.01 10.26 -3.37
CA ILE A 115 -0.99 11.20 -3.93
C ILE A 115 -0.38 12.60 -4.04
N LYS A 116 0.36 13.04 -3.00
CA LYS A 116 0.99 14.36 -3.00
C LYS A 116 2.12 14.45 -4.02
N ASP A 117 2.95 13.40 -4.09
CA ASP A 117 4.06 13.34 -5.03
C ASP A 117 3.56 13.29 -6.49
N GLU A 118 2.47 12.57 -6.78
CA GLU A 118 1.88 12.51 -8.12
C GLU A 118 1.24 13.85 -8.54
N LEU A 119 0.51 14.51 -7.63
CA LEU A 119 -0.02 15.85 -7.88
C LEU A 119 1.09 16.87 -8.16
N ASN A 120 2.21 16.80 -7.43
CA ASN A 120 3.36 17.68 -7.67
C ASN A 120 3.99 17.42 -9.04
N ARG A 121 4.11 16.15 -9.44
CA ARG A 121 4.64 15.75 -10.75
C ARG A 121 3.80 16.32 -11.89
N GLU A 122 2.47 16.16 -11.81
CA GLU A 122 1.53 16.72 -12.79
C GLU A 122 1.64 18.25 -12.85
N SER A 123 1.63 18.93 -11.70
CA SER A 123 1.72 20.39 -11.64
C SER A 123 3.02 20.94 -12.25
N THR A 124 4.17 20.27 -12.03
CA THR A 124 5.42 20.67 -12.67
C THR A 124 5.43 20.48 -14.18
N ALA A 125 4.75 19.44 -14.70
CA ALA A 125 4.66 19.23 -16.14
C ALA A 125 3.84 20.34 -16.81
N ASP A 126 2.75 20.78 -16.17
CA ASP A 126 1.90 21.85 -16.68
C ASP A 126 2.60 23.22 -16.63
N ALA A 127 3.41 23.48 -15.60
CA ALA A 127 4.13 24.75 -15.44
C ALA A 127 5.04 25.08 -16.64
N ILE A 128 5.72 24.08 -17.20
CA ILE A 128 6.60 24.26 -18.37
C ILE A 128 5.82 24.73 -19.59
N THR A 129 4.66 24.11 -19.85
CA THR A 129 3.79 24.47 -20.97
C THR A 129 3.26 25.90 -20.84
N ILE A 130 2.91 26.30 -19.62
CA ILE A 130 2.47 27.68 -19.31
C ILE A 130 3.62 28.68 -19.58
N VAL A 131 4.85 28.40 -19.15
CA VAL A 131 5.98 29.33 -19.38
C VAL A 131 6.22 29.55 -20.87
N ILE A 132 6.18 28.48 -21.68
CA ILE A 132 6.37 28.59 -23.13
C ILE A 132 5.27 29.43 -23.79
N SER A 133 4.02 29.25 -23.38
CA SER A 133 2.90 30.02 -23.94
C SER A 133 3.03 31.52 -23.65
N TYR A 134 3.48 31.89 -22.44
CA TYR A 134 3.75 33.29 -22.08
C TYR A 134 4.91 33.89 -22.88
N ILE A 135 5.98 33.13 -23.13
CA ILE A 135 7.11 33.60 -23.96
C ILE A 135 6.65 33.91 -25.38
N VAL A 136 5.85 33.03 -25.98
CA VAL A 136 5.30 33.24 -27.34
C VAL A 136 4.38 34.46 -27.39
N MET A 137 3.52 34.63 -26.38
CA MET A 137 2.62 35.77 -26.28
C MET A 137 3.40 37.09 -26.13
N PHE A 138 4.46 37.11 -25.31
CA PHE A 138 5.30 38.28 -25.12
C PHE A 138 6.08 38.65 -26.39
N ALA A 139 6.62 37.64 -27.10
CA ALA A 139 7.26 37.85 -28.39
C ALA A 139 6.29 38.45 -29.40
N TYR A 140 5.07 37.92 -29.50
CA TYR A 140 4.03 38.44 -30.38
C TYR A 140 3.73 39.93 -30.12
N ILE A 141 3.52 40.30 -28.85
CA ILE A 141 3.28 41.69 -28.46
C ILE A 141 4.49 42.58 -28.72
N SER A 142 5.72 42.06 -28.61
CA SER A 142 6.94 42.86 -28.80
C SER A 142 7.28 43.11 -30.27
N PHE A 143 6.88 42.22 -31.17
CA PHE A 143 7.09 42.36 -32.63
C PHE A 143 5.90 42.99 -33.37
N THR A 144 4.77 43.19 -32.68
CA THR A 144 3.62 44.00 -33.13
C THR A 144 3.80 45.44 -32.68
#